data_AF-A0A968GRL1-F1
#
_entry.id   AF-A0A968GRL1-F1
#
_cell.length_a   1.000
_cell.length_b   1.000
_cell.length_c   1.000
_cell.angle_alpha   90.00
_cell.angle_beta   90.00
_cell.angle_gamma   90.00
#
_symmetry.space_group_name_H-M   'P 1'
#
loop_
_entity.id
_entity.type
_entity.pdbx_description
1 polymer ?
#
loop_
_entity_poly.entity_id
_entity_poly.type
_entity_poly.pdbx_seq_one_letter_code
_entity_poly.pdbx_strand_id
1 'polypeptide(L)'
;MLPYLDATLAFALTMLAVATLVTYLVRVFKNTLSVRQEGMKQMLEEYFSEEFKPVIQRELNRLKTTVNSRVAAKLEETLKQYDTSIEKAKLEGLTDLATDELLEQLKRSELGQKILSDLGDHAIAIFDELGRRYEVVGWKATESFRNNSRTWSFIFALVIALVLNVDSLYIANSYVNNAGLTQAVIAQKDTFVQDYNTLVDTLEKEYGRE
;
A
#
# COMPACT_ATOMS: atom_id res chain seq x y z
N MET A 1 -18.31 -26.21 -42.81
CA MET A 1 -18.05 -26.34 -41.36
C MET A 1 -19.32 -25.93 -40.63
N LEU A 2 -19.68 -26.59 -39.53
CA LEU A 2 -20.94 -26.36 -38.82
C LEU A 2 -20.91 -24.94 -38.22
N PRO A 3 -21.71 -23.98 -38.71
CA PRO A 3 -21.62 -22.57 -38.29
C PRO A 3 -21.81 -22.39 -36.78
N TYR A 4 -22.56 -23.29 -36.15
CA TYR A 4 -22.76 -23.34 -34.71
C TYR A 4 -21.50 -23.76 -33.93
N LEU A 5 -20.66 -24.63 -34.49
CA LEU A 5 -19.41 -25.06 -33.84
C LEU A 5 -18.40 -23.93 -33.83
N ASP A 6 -18.23 -23.24 -34.97
CA ASP A 6 -17.32 -22.10 -35.09
C ASP A 6 -17.80 -20.93 -34.22
N ALA A 7 -19.12 -20.67 -34.17
CA ALA A 7 -19.69 -19.65 -33.29
C ALA A 7 -19.46 -19.98 -31.80
N THR A 8 -19.57 -21.25 -31.41
CA THR A 8 -19.31 -21.68 -30.02
C THR A 8 -17.83 -21.53 -29.67
N LEU A 9 -16.92 -21.83 -30.60
CA LEU A 9 -15.49 -21.65 -30.40
C LEU A 9 -15.13 -20.16 -30.25
N ALA A 10 -15.63 -19.30 -31.13
CA ALA A 10 -15.42 -17.85 -31.04
C ALA A 10 -15.99 -17.28 -29.73
N PHE A 11 -17.18 -17.72 -29.32
CA PHE A 11 -17.77 -17.35 -28.04
C PHE A 11 -16.88 -17.73 -26.86
N ALA A 12 -16.37 -18.98 -26.82
CA ALA A 12 -15.48 -19.44 -25.76
C ALA A 12 -14.18 -18.61 -25.69
N LEU A 13 -13.60 -18.25 -26.84
CA LEU A 13 -12.40 -17.40 -26.90
C LEU A 13 -12.67 -15.99 -26.38
N THR A 14 -13.82 -15.41 -26.71
CA THR A 14 -14.22 -14.09 -26.18
C THR A 14 -14.45 -14.13 -24.67
N MET A 15 -15.04 -15.19 -24.14
CA MET A 15 -15.19 -15.36 -22.69
C MET A 15 -13.85 -15.52 -21.99
N LEU A 16 -12.89 -16.22 -22.60
CA LEU A 16 -11.51 -16.32 -22.10
C LEU A 16 -10.81 -14.95 -22.10
N ALA A 17 -10.97 -14.15 -23.15
CA ALA A 17 -10.43 -12.80 -23.22
C ALA A 17 -11.04 -11.88 -22.12
N VAL A 18 -12.36 -11.96 -21.91
CA VAL A 18 -13.05 -11.21 -20.85
C VAL A 18 -12.55 -11.62 -19.47
N ALA A 19 -12.40 -12.93 -19.21
CA ALA A 19 -11.87 -13.42 -17.93
C ALA A 19 -10.42 -12.96 -17.68
N THR A 20 -9.60 -12.94 -18.72
CA THR A 20 -8.23 -12.43 -18.68
C THR A 20 -8.23 -10.93 -18.35
N LEU A 21 -9.09 -10.15 -19.00
CA LEU A 21 -9.24 -8.70 -18.75
C LEU A 21 -9.72 -8.41 -17.32
N VAL A 22 -10.72 -9.13 -16.82
CA VAL A 22 -11.18 -9.05 -15.42
C VAL A 22 -10.03 -9.25 -14.46
N THR A 23 -9.21 -10.27 -14.71
CA THR A 23 -8.09 -10.63 -13.84
C THR A 23 -7.00 -9.55 -13.87
N TYR A 24 -6.69 -9.00 -15.03
CA TYR A 24 -5.79 -7.84 -15.14
C TYR A 24 -6.32 -6.61 -14.39
N LEU A 25 -7.61 -6.31 -14.51
CA LEU A 25 -8.23 -5.21 -13.76
C LEU A 25 -8.06 -5.42 -12.26
N VAL A 26 -8.43 -6.61 -11.74
CA VAL A 26 -8.25 -6.94 -10.32
C VAL A 26 -6.79 -6.76 -9.89
N ARG A 27 -5.81 -7.17 -10.71
CA ARG A 27 -4.38 -6.99 -10.41
C ARG A 27 -3.97 -5.52 -10.34
N VAL A 28 -4.40 -4.70 -11.30
CA VAL A 28 -4.14 -3.24 -11.29
C VAL A 28 -4.73 -2.57 -10.05
N PHE A 29 -5.94 -2.99 -9.64
CA PHE A 29 -6.59 -2.46 -8.44
C PHE A 29 -5.93 -2.94 -7.13
N LYS A 30 -5.36 -4.15 -7.07
CA LYS A 30 -4.56 -4.54 -5.89
C LYS A 30 -3.28 -3.70 -5.75
N ASN A 31 -2.76 -3.16 -6.85
CA ASN A 31 -1.64 -2.22 -6.87
C ASN A 31 -2.05 -0.77 -6.60
N THR A 32 -3.26 -0.50 -6.10
CA THR A 32 -3.68 0.88 -5.77
C THR A 32 -2.79 1.46 -4.66
N LEU A 33 -1.80 2.23 -5.12
CA LEU A 33 -0.80 2.97 -4.35
C LEU A 33 -1.43 4.01 -3.41
N SER A 34 -2.62 4.52 -3.73
CA SER A 34 -3.29 5.55 -2.91
C SER A 34 -3.73 5.01 -1.54
N VAL A 35 -4.15 3.75 -1.45
CA VAL A 35 -4.50 3.13 -0.15
C VAL A 35 -3.26 3.02 0.74
N ARG A 36 -2.10 2.71 0.15
CA ARG A 36 -0.81 2.67 0.88
C ARG A 36 -0.39 4.06 1.35
N GLN A 37 -0.51 5.08 0.50
CA GLN A 37 -0.22 6.47 0.86
C GLN A 37 -1.10 6.95 2.02
N GLU A 38 -2.40 6.64 1.97
CA GLU A 38 -3.36 7.13 2.94
C GLU A 38 -3.16 6.53 4.33
N GLY A 39 -2.89 5.22 4.44
CA GLY A 39 -2.59 4.68 5.77
C GLY A 39 -1.13 4.83 6.20
N MET A 40 -0.17 5.12 5.31
CA MET A 40 1.14 5.66 5.75
C MET A 40 0.95 7.03 6.39
N LYS A 41 0.13 7.90 5.79
CA LYS A 41 -0.24 9.19 6.39
C LYS A 41 -0.90 9.00 7.75
N GLN A 42 -1.85 8.07 7.86
CA GLN A 42 -2.53 7.77 9.13
C GLN A 42 -1.56 7.22 10.18
N MET A 43 -0.63 6.33 9.79
CA MET A 43 0.40 5.79 10.67
C MET A 43 1.33 6.89 11.19
N LEU A 44 1.81 7.76 10.31
CA LEU A 44 2.66 8.90 10.70
C LEU A 44 1.91 9.87 11.60
N GLU A 45 0.62 10.09 11.34
CA GLU A 45 -0.23 10.90 12.21
C GLU A 45 -0.34 10.31 13.61
N GLU A 46 -0.64 9.02 13.73
CA GLU A 46 -0.68 8.31 15.02
C GLU A 46 0.68 8.38 15.72
N TYR A 47 1.78 8.12 15.01
CA TYR A 47 3.12 8.19 15.59
C TYR A 47 3.48 9.59 16.10
N PHE A 48 3.29 10.64 15.30
CA PHE A 48 3.66 12.00 15.69
C PHE A 48 2.73 12.63 16.74
N SER A 49 1.46 12.21 16.78
CA SER A 49 0.49 12.71 17.76
C SER A 49 0.51 11.95 19.08
N GLU A 50 0.63 10.62 19.04
CA GLU A 50 0.47 9.77 20.22
C GLU A 50 1.81 9.33 20.85
N GLU A 51 2.86 9.12 20.06
CA GLU A 51 4.12 8.53 20.55
C GLU A 51 5.29 9.52 20.62
N PHE A 52 5.40 10.43 19.64
CA PHE A 52 6.58 11.30 19.51
C PHE A 52 6.87 12.16 20.75
N LYS A 53 5.90 12.96 21.20
CA LYS A 53 6.08 13.82 22.39
C LYS A 53 6.25 13.00 23.68
N PRO A 54 5.40 11.99 23.97
CA PRO A 54 5.52 11.20 25.19
C PRO A 54 6.84 10.42 25.30
N VAL A 55 7.36 9.89 24.19
CA VAL A 55 8.63 9.17 24.19
C VAL A 55 9.78 10.09 24.57
N ILE A 56 9.88 11.27 23.94
CA ILE A 56 10.93 12.24 24.25
C ILE A 56 10.79 12.70 25.71
N GLN A 57 9.58 12.97 26.19
CA GLN A 57 9.37 13.40 27.57
C GLN A 57 9.72 12.30 28.59
N ARG A 58 9.37 11.04 28.32
CA ARG A 58 9.70 9.91 29.18
C ARG A 58 11.21 9.70 29.26
N GLU A 59 11.91 9.76 28.14
CA GLU A 59 13.36 9.62 28.11
C GLU A 59 14.07 10.83 28.73
N LEU A 60 13.58 12.06 28.52
CA LEU A 60 14.08 13.24 29.23
C LEU A 60 13.91 13.09 30.76
N ASN A 61 12.76 12.60 31.21
CA ASN A 61 12.52 12.34 32.63
C ASN A 61 13.44 11.26 33.20
N ARG A 62 13.74 10.22 32.42
CA ARG A 62 14.73 9.19 32.78
C ARG A 62 16.14 9.77 32.86
N LEU A 63 16.47 10.72 31.99
CA LEU A 63 17.78 11.36 31.92
C LEU A 63 17.96 12.48 32.95
N LYS A 64 16.90 13.01 33.58
CA LYS A 64 17.01 14.00 34.67
C LYS A 64 17.84 13.52 35.85
N THR A 65 17.98 12.20 36.05
CA THR A 65 18.80 11.63 37.13
C THR A 65 20.28 11.52 36.78
N THR A 66 20.64 11.56 35.48
CA THR A 66 22.01 11.36 34.98
C THR A 66 22.59 12.61 34.33
N VAL A 67 21.74 13.44 33.73
CA VAL A 67 22.09 14.68 33.02
C VAL A 67 21.66 15.88 33.86
N ASN A 68 22.34 17.01 33.69
CA ASN A 68 22.01 18.26 34.37
C ASN A 68 20.52 18.62 34.21
N SER A 69 19.81 18.71 35.34
CA SER A 69 18.36 18.93 35.39
C SER A 69 17.90 20.21 34.68
N ARG A 70 18.78 21.23 34.56
CA ARG A 70 18.49 22.44 33.77
C ARG A 70 18.44 22.18 32.26
N VAL A 71 19.30 21.30 31.76
CA VAL A 71 19.36 20.95 30.34
C VAL A 71 18.10 20.17 29.95
N ALA A 72 17.72 19.19 30.78
CA ALA A 72 16.48 18.43 30.59
C ALA A 72 15.23 19.33 30.66
N ALA A 73 15.18 20.30 31.59
CA ALA A 73 14.07 21.25 31.69
C ALA A 73 13.94 22.16 30.47
N LYS A 74 15.06 22.67 29.94
CA LYS A 74 15.10 23.51 28.73
C LYS A 74 14.61 22.76 27.48
N LEU A 75 15.01 21.50 27.35
CA LEU A 75 14.54 20.62 26.28
C LEU A 75 13.05 20.29 26.42
N GLU A 76 12.56 20.05 27.63
CA GLU A 76 11.14 19.82 27.89
C GLU A 76 10.28 21.03 27.53
N GLU A 77 10.76 22.26 27.81
CA GLU A 77 10.11 23.49 27.39
C GLU A 77 10.11 23.65 25.86
N THR A 78 11.24 23.36 25.21
CA THR A 78 11.35 23.37 23.74
C THR A 78 10.38 22.36 23.11
N LEU A 79 10.26 21.16 23.67
CA LEU A 79 9.36 20.12 23.19
C LEU A 79 7.88 20.52 23.29
N LYS A 80 7.49 21.25 24.35
CA LYS A 80 6.11 21.77 24.50
C LYS A 80 5.75 22.78 23.42
N GLN A 81 6.71 23.62 23.03
CA GLN A 81 6.53 24.64 21.99
C GLN A 81 6.69 24.09 20.57
N TYR A 82 7.23 22.87 20.43
CA TYR A 82 7.48 22.27 19.13
C TYR A 82 6.20 21.76 18.48
N ASP A 83 5.97 22.22 17.26
CA ASP A 83 4.87 21.78 16.41
C ASP A 83 5.30 20.60 15.54
N THR A 84 4.73 19.43 15.83
CA THR A 84 4.96 18.19 15.10
C THR A 84 4.31 18.17 13.72
N SER A 85 3.40 19.11 13.45
CA SER A 85 2.70 19.21 12.16
C SER A 85 3.64 19.57 11.01
N ILE A 86 4.74 20.30 11.29
CA ILE A 86 5.72 20.73 10.29
C ILE A 86 6.53 19.53 9.77
N GLU A 87 7.02 18.68 10.68
CA GLU A 87 7.72 17.44 10.30
C GLU A 87 6.75 16.46 9.63
N LYS A 88 5.54 16.31 10.17
CA LYS A 88 4.49 15.50 9.55
C LYS A 88 4.27 15.90 8.08
N ALA A 89 4.06 17.19 7.80
CA ALA A 89 3.80 17.70 6.45
C ALA A 89 4.96 17.45 5.48
N LYS A 90 6.21 17.40 5.97
CA LYS A 90 7.39 17.10 5.16
C LYS A 90 7.48 15.62 4.76
N LEU A 91 6.84 14.75 5.53
CA LEU A 91 6.81 13.30 5.34
C LEU A 91 5.53 12.83 4.62
N GLU A 92 4.50 13.69 4.57
CA GLU A 92 3.28 13.48 3.82
C GLU A 92 3.57 13.45 2.31
N GLY A 93 3.64 12.24 1.74
CA GLY A 93 3.91 12.01 0.32
C GLY A 93 4.73 10.74 0.07
N LEU A 94 5.35 10.20 1.11
CA LEU A 94 6.10 8.95 1.02
C LEU A 94 5.14 7.75 1.08
N THR A 95 5.35 6.80 0.17
CA THR A 95 4.63 5.52 0.12
C THR A 95 5.24 4.48 1.04
N ASP A 96 6.50 4.68 1.39
CA ASP A 96 7.31 3.86 2.27
C ASP A 96 8.34 4.77 2.95
N LEU A 97 8.61 4.52 4.22
CA LEU A 97 9.61 5.24 4.99
C LEU A 97 10.22 4.27 6.00
N ALA A 98 11.51 3.97 5.83
CA ALA A 98 12.22 3.09 6.74
C ALA A 98 12.48 3.81 8.08
N THR A 99 12.57 3.03 9.17
CA THR A 99 12.90 3.55 10.50
C THR A 99 14.18 4.37 10.48
N ASP A 100 15.22 3.89 9.80
CA ASP A 100 16.52 4.58 9.71
C ASP A 100 16.41 5.94 9.01
N GLU A 101 15.61 6.02 7.95
CA GLU A 101 15.40 7.24 7.18
C GLU A 101 14.60 8.27 7.99
N LEU A 102 13.55 7.83 8.71
CA LEU A 102 12.83 8.66 9.66
C LEU A 102 13.78 9.20 10.74
N LEU A 103 14.59 8.33 11.35
CA LEU A 103 15.53 8.74 12.40
C LEU A 103 16.58 9.72 11.87
N GLU A 104 17.06 9.52 10.66
CA GLU A 104 17.99 10.46 10.02
C GLU A 104 17.34 11.83 9.79
N GLN A 105 16.11 11.86 9.28
CA GLN A 105 15.36 13.09 9.08
C GLN A 105 15.06 13.78 10.42
N LEU A 106 14.68 13.02 11.44
CA LEU A 106 14.46 13.53 12.80
C LEU A 106 15.75 14.10 13.39
N LYS A 107 16.91 13.44 13.23
CA LYS A 107 18.21 13.97 13.69
C LYS A 107 18.59 15.26 12.97
N ARG A 108 18.18 15.42 11.70
CA ARG A 108 18.41 16.64 10.90
C ARG A 108 17.42 17.77 11.23
N SER A 109 16.30 17.48 11.89
CA SER A 109 15.32 18.49 12.33
C SER A 109 15.91 19.45 13.37
N GLU A 110 15.29 20.63 13.51
CA GLU A 110 15.69 21.61 14.53
C GLU A 110 15.62 21.04 15.95
N LEU A 111 14.59 20.24 16.24
CA LEU A 111 14.45 19.58 17.54
C LEU A 111 15.52 18.49 17.72
N GLY A 112 15.79 17.68 16.68
CA GLY A 112 16.81 16.65 16.73
C GLY A 112 18.21 17.20 16.94
N GLN A 113 18.56 18.30 16.27
CA GLN A 113 19.83 19.00 16.48
C GLN A 113 19.95 19.56 17.89
N LYS A 114 18.86 20.11 18.46
CA LYS A 114 18.83 20.53 19.88
C LYS A 114 19.02 19.35 20.83
N ILE A 115 18.34 18.23 20.61
CA ILE A 115 18.49 17.00 21.40
C ILE A 115 19.95 16.52 21.35
N LEU A 116 20.56 16.45 20.16
CA LEU A 116 21.96 16.04 20.00
C LEU A 116 22.94 17.00 20.69
N SER A 117 22.76 18.31 20.52
CA SER A 117 23.61 19.34 21.11
C SER A 117 23.54 19.34 22.64
N ASP A 118 22.33 19.23 23.20
CA ASP A 118 22.10 19.40 24.63
C ASP A 118 22.36 18.10 25.41
N LEU A 119 22.12 16.92 24.82
CA LEU A 119 22.23 15.62 25.52
C LEU A 119 23.46 14.79 25.12
N GLY A 120 24.13 15.11 24.02
CA GLY A 120 25.31 14.37 23.54
C GLY A 120 25.01 12.88 23.37
N ASP A 121 25.83 12.02 23.97
CA ASP A 121 25.70 10.56 23.89
C ASP A 121 24.35 10.03 24.40
N HIS A 122 23.70 10.74 25.32
CA HIS A 122 22.38 10.34 25.84
C HIS A 122 21.25 10.55 24.83
N ALA A 123 21.46 11.37 23.79
CA ALA A 123 20.51 11.53 22.70
C ALA A 123 20.28 10.22 21.93
N ILE A 124 21.28 9.34 21.86
CA ILE A 124 21.20 8.06 21.15
C ILE A 124 20.06 7.21 21.71
N ALA A 125 19.91 7.16 23.04
CA ALA A 125 18.84 6.40 23.69
C ALA A 125 17.44 6.94 23.35
N ILE A 126 17.29 8.25 23.16
CA ILE A 126 16.03 8.87 22.74
C ILE A 126 15.69 8.44 21.32
N PHE A 127 16.64 8.56 20.39
CA PHE A 127 16.41 8.17 19.00
C PHE A 127 16.16 6.67 18.84
N ASP A 128 16.82 5.82 19.63
CA ASP A 128 16.58 4.37 19.63
C ASP A 128 15.16 4.01 20.08
N GLU A 129 14.66 4.63 21.16
CA GLU A 129 13.28 4.42 21.60
C GLU A 129 12.26 4.98 20.58
N LEU A 130 12.54 6.15 19.98
CA LEU A 130 11.69 6.70 18.92
C LEU A 130 11.57 5.75 17.74
N GLY A 131 12.70 5.19 17.27
CA GLY A 131 12.72 4.21 16.19
C GLY A 131 11.92 2.95 16.53
N ARG A 132 12.12 2.41 17.73
CA ARG A 132 11.38 1.23 18.19
C ARG A 132 9.87 1.47 18.24
N ARG A 133 9.44 2.66 18.66
CA ARG A 133 8.02 3.02 18.74
C ARG A 133 7.42 3.22 17.35
N TYR A 134 8.18 3.79 16.43
CA TYR A 134 7.80 3.87 15.03
C TYR A 134 7.53 2.49 14.44
N GLU A 135 8.41 1.51 14.69
CA GLU A 135 8.22 0.12 14.24
C GLU A 135 6.96 -0.51 14.81
N VAL A 136 6.70 -0.32 16.11
CA VAL A 136 5.50 -0.85 16.77
C VAL A 136 4.22 -0.28 16.16
N VAL A 137 4.17 1.04 15.93
CA VAL A 137 3.04 1.70 15.26
C VAL A 137 2.93 1.18 13.82
N GLY A 138 4.05 0.97 13.13
CA GLY A 138 4.09 0.47 11.76
C GLY A 138 3.55 -0.96 11.64
N TRP A 139 3.87 -1.83 12.60
CA TRP A 139 3.34 -3.19 12.66
C TRP A 139 1.84 -3.19 12.89
N LYS A 140 1.34 -2.35 13.80
CA LYS A 140 -0.10 -2.18 14.07
C LYS A 140 -0.84 -1.67 12.83
N ALA A 141 -0.28 -0.67 12.14
CA ALA A 141 -0.84 -0.14 10.90
C ALA A 141 -0.85 -1.22 9.81
N THR A 142 0.24 -1.96 9.64
CA THR A 142 0.35 -3.07 8.67
C THR A 142 -0.69 -4.16 8.92
N GLU A 143 -0.91 -4.54 10.18
CA GLU A 143 -1.93 -5.55 10.51
C GLU A 143 -3.35 -5.03 10.24
N SER A 144 -3.62 -3.75 10.53
CA SER A 144 -4.87 -3.08 10.18
C SER A 144 -5.11 -3.08 8.66
N PHE A 145 -4.09 -2.76 7.88
CA PHE A 145 -4.13 -2.83 6.42
C PHE A 145 -4.42 -4.24 5.92
N ARG A 146 -3.71 -5.24 6.43
CA ARG A 146 -3.85 -6.64 6.01
C ARG A 146 -5.27 -7.14 6.22
N ASN A 147 -5.90 -6.74 7.32
CA ASN A 147 -7.30 -7.07 7.59
C ASN A 147 -8.25 -6.32 6.63
N ASN A 148 -7.98 -5.05 6.33
CA ASN A 148 -8.81 -4.24 5.44
C ASN A 148 -8.68 -4.64 3.96
N SER A 149 -7.53 -5.16 3.52
CA SER A 149 -7.28 -5.57 2.13
C SER A 149 -8.22 -6.67 1.62
N ARG A 150 -8.72 -7.54 2.51
CA ARG A 150 -9.70 -8.57 2.15
C ARG A 150 -11.04 -7.96 1.78
N THR A 151 -11.50 -6.98 2.57
CA THR A 151 -12.75 -6.24 2.32
C THR A 151 -12.65 -5.44 1.03
N TRP A 152 -11.53 -4.76 0.80
CA TRP A 152 -11.28 -4.04 -0.45
C TRP A 152 -11.28 -4.97 -1.66
N SER A 153 -10.63 -6.13 -1.59
CA SER A 153 -10.64 -7.12 -2.67
C SER A 153 -12.06 -7.58 -3.03
N PHE A 154 -12.91 -7.79 -2.03
CA PHE A 154 -14.31 -8.13 -2.25
C PHE A 154 -15.11 -6.99 -2.89
N ILE A 155 -14.95 -5.75 -2.39
CA ILE A 155 -15.62 -4.56 -2.95
C ILE A 155 -15.22 -4.36 -4.41
N PHE A 156 -13.94 -4.52 -4.75
CA PHE A 156 -13.47 -4.38 -6.13
C PHE A 156 -14.00 -5.49 -7.04
N ALA A 157 -14.04 -6.73 -6.58
CA ALA A 157 -14.65 -7.82 -7.34
C ALA A 157 -16.14 -7.55 -7.62
N LEU A 158 -16.85 -7.00 -6.63
CA LEU A 158 -18.25 -6.61 -6.77
C LEU A 158 -18.44 -5.48 -7.79
N VAL A 159 -17.61 -4.43 -7.74
CA VAL A 159 -17.68 -3.30 -8.69
C VAL A 159 -17.39 -3.77 -10.12
N ILE A 160 -16.36 -4.60 -10.32
CA ILE A 160 -16.03 -5.13 -11.65
C ILE A 160 -17.19 -5.98 -12.19
N ALA A 161 -17.79 -6.84 -11.36
CA ALA A 161 -18.95 -7.63 -11.75
C ALA A 161 -20.16 -6.75 -12.16
N LEU A 162 -20.38 -5.64 -11.47
CA LEU A 162 -21.46 -4.70 -11.78
C LEU A 162 -21.19 -3.89 -13.06
N VAL A 163 -19.96 -3.43 -13.26
CA VAL A 163 -19.58 -2.61 -14.43
C VAL A 163 -19.55 -3.43 -15.70
N LEU A 164 -19.07 -4.67 -15.64
CA LEU A 164 -18.84 -5.45 -16.86
C LEU A 164 -20.12 -5.96 -17.51
N ASN A 165 -21.21 -6.18 -16.76
CA ASN A 165 -22.55 -6.59 -17.23
C ASN A 165 -22.57 -7.16 -18.67
N VAL A 166 -21.83 -8.26 -18.90
CA VAL A 166 -21.61 -8.78 -20.25
C VAL A 166 -22.81 -9.62 -20.62
N ASP A 167 -23.60 -9.18 -21.59
CA ASP A 167 -24.70 -9.97 -22.15
C ASP A 167 -24.14 -11.10 -23.03
N SER A 168 -23.88 -12.24 -22.40
CA SER A 168 -23.40 -13.45 -23.07
C SER A 168 -24.34 -13.96 -24.17
N LEU A 169 -25.65 -13.72 -24.05
CA LEU A 169 -26.63 -14.15 -25.05
C LEU A 169 -26.55 -13.28 -26.30
N TYR A 170 -26.37 -11.98 -26.15
CA TYR A 170 -26.14 -11.06 -27.27
C TYR A 170 -24.86 -11.40 -28.03
N ILE A 171 -23.77 -11.71 -27.32
CA ILE A 171 -22.49 -12.10 -27.92
C ILE A 171 -22.62 -13.42 -28.68
N ALA A 172 -23.24 -14.44 -28.06
CA ALA A 172 -23.47 -15.74 -28.71
C ALA A 172 -24.34 -15.59 -29.97
N ASN A 173 -25.42 -14.82 -29.90
CA ASN A 173 -26.29 -14.55 -31.04
C ASN A 173 -25.54 -13.79 -32.16
N SER A 174 -24.63 -12.88 -31.81
CA SER A 174 -23.82 -12.14 -32.77
C SER A 174 -22.87 -13.05 -33.57
N TYR A 175 -22.26 -14.06 -32.93
CA TYR A 175 -21.38 -15.02 -33.62
C TYR A 175 -22.12 -16.02 -34.50
N VAL A 176 -23.33 -16.42 -34.12
CA VAL A 176 -24.19 -17.27 -34.97
C VAL A 176 -24.62 -16.54 -36.23
N ASN A 177 -24.89 -15.23 -36.13
CA ASN A 177 -25.41 -14.44 -37.24
C ASN A 177 -24.34 -13.74 -38.10
N ASN A 178 -23.07 -13.73 -37.68
CA ASN A 178 -21.99 -13.05 -38.40
C ASN A 178 -20.73 -13.92 -38.52
N ALA A 179 -20.62 -14.65 -39.64
CA ALA A 179 -19.49 -15.52 -39.92
C ALA A 179 -18.15 -14.79 -40.03
N GLY A 180 -18.14 -13.52 -40.47
CA GLY A 180 -16.92 -12.72 -40.57
C GLY A 180 -16.32 -12.38 -39.20
N LEU A 181 -17.17 -11.99 -38.25
CA LEU A 181 -16.76 -11.76 -36.86
C LEU A 181 -16.24 -13.03 -36.20
N THR A 182 -16.93 -14.16 -36.41
CA THR A 182 -16.54 -15.47 -35.87
C THR A 182 -15.16 -15.88 -36.36
N GLN A 183 -14.88 -15.78 -37.66
CA GLN A 183 -13.58 -16.12 -38.22
C GLN A 183 -12.46 -15.18 -37.73
N ALA A 184 -12.74 -13.89 -37.60
CA ALA A 184 -11.77 -12.91 -37.10
C ALA A 184 -11.35 -13.16 -35.64
N VAL A 185 -12.27 -13.66 -34.81
CA VAL A 185 -11.97 -14.04 -33.42
C VAL A 185 -11.22 -15.37 -33.36
N ILE A 186 -11.62 -16.36 -34.15
CA ILE A 186 -10.91 -17.65 -34.23
C ILE A 186 -9.46 -17.46 -34.71
N ALA A 187 -9.22 -16.52 -35.63
CA ALA A 187 -7.87 -16.20 -36.09
C ALA A 187 -6.94 -15.68 -34.96
N GLN A 188 -7.50 -15.13 -33.88
CA GLN A 188 -6.76 -14.64 -32.72
C GLN A 188 -6.60 -15.68 -31.60
N LYS A 189 -7.04 -16.93 -31.83
CA LYS A 189 -7.03 -18.01 -30.83
C LYS A 189 -5.68 -18.17 -30.13
N ASP A 190 -4.60 -18.26 -30.91
CA ASP A 190 -3.28 -18.56 -30.35
C ASP A 190 -2.79 -17.41 -29.45
N THR A 191 -3.09 -16.16 -29.81
CA THR A 191 -2.82 -14.98 -28.98
C THR A 191 -3.55 -15.05 -27.64
N PHE A 192 -4.86 -15.31 -27.65
CA PHE A 192 -5.64 -15.37 -26.41
C PHE A 192 -5.18 -16.48 -25.47
N VAL A 193 -4.83 -17.66 -26.01
CA VAL A 193 -4.30 -18.78 -25.22
C VAL A 193 -2.94 -18.43 -24.63
N GLN A 194 -2.06 -17.79 -25.40
CA GLN A 194 -0.74 -17.36 -24.92
C GLN A 194 -0.84 -16.31 -23.81
N ASP A 195 -1.72 -15.31 -23.95
CA ASP A 195 -1.95 -14.28 -22.95
C ASP A 195 -2.47 -14.89 -21.64
N TYR A 196 -3.43 -15.82 -21.74
CA TYR A 196 -3.95 -16.53 -20.58
C TYR A 196 -2.87 -17.35 -19.86
N ASN A 197 -2.07 -18.14 -20.58
CA ASN A 197 -1.00 -18.93 -19.97
C ASN A 197 0.06 -18.04 -19.29
N THR A 198 0.44 -16.94 -19.93
CA THR A 198 1.37 -15.96 -19.35
C THR A 198 0.81 -15.35 -18.06
N LEU A 199 -0.49 -15.06 -18.03
CA LEU A 199 -1.17 -14.56 -16.85
C LEU A 199 -1.16 -15.59 -15.71
N VAL A 200 -1.44 -16.86 -16.02
CA VAL A 200 -1.40 -17.98 -15.05
C VAL A 200 0.00 -18.13 -14.46
N ASP A 201 1.05 -18.20 -15.29
CA ASP A 201 2.44 -18.27 -14.83
C ASP A 201 2.82 -17.10 -13.91
N THR A 202 2.28 -15.91 -14.19
CA THR A 202 2.52 -14.74 -13.36
C THR A 202 1.80 -14.86 -12.01
N LEU A 203 0.55 -15.34 -12.00
CA LEU A 203 -0.20 -15.56 -10.76
C LEU A 203 0.43 -16.65 -9.88
N GLU A 204 0.93 -17.74 -10.47
CA GLU A 204 1.64 -18.79 -9.73
C GLU A 204 2.91 -18.25 -9.07
N LYS A 205 3.66 -17.37 -9.74
CA LYS A 205 4.84 -16.72 -9.16
C LYS A 205 4.49 -15.74 -8.03
N GLU A 206 3.39 -15.00 -8.16
CA GLU A 206 2.96 -13.98 -7.20
C GLU A 206 2.29 -14.58 -5.95
N TYR A 207 1.53 -15.68 -6.10
CA TYR A 207 0.68 -16.23 -5.03
C TYR A 207 0.99 -17.69 -4.66
N GLY A 208 1.80 -18.41 -5.45
CA GLY A 208 2.16 -19.81 -5.21
C GLY A 208 3.43 -20.03 -4.37
N ARG A 209 4.03 -18.95 -3.84
CA ARG A 209 5.04 -19.03 -2.77
C ARG A 209 4.36 -18.80 -1.42
N GLU A 210 3.59 -19.80 -0.98
CA GLU A 210 3.36 -20.03 0.46
C GLU A 210 4.41 -21.00 0.99
#